data_AF-A0A6P6PJ66-F1
#
_entry.id   AF-A0A6P6PJ66-F1
#
_cell.length_a   1.000
_cell.length_b   1.000
_cell.length_c   1.000
_cell.angle_alpha   90.00
_cell.angle_beta   90.00
_cell.angle_gamma   90.00
#
_symmetry.space_group_name_H-M   'P 1'
#
loop_
_entity.id
_entity.type
_entity.pdbx_description
1 polymer ?
#
loop_
_entity_poly.entity_id
_entity_poly.type
_entity_poly.pdbx_seq_one_letter_code
_entity_poly.pdbx_strand_id
1 'polypeptide(L)'
;MEPRAAKKELHQRVFVNRSLRLENIKCYGFDMDYTLAVYKSPEYESLGFELLRDRMVSVGYPHELLGYTYDPTFPTRGLVYDTTYGNLLKIDSNGNILLCTHGFEYLRG
;
A
#
# COMPACT_ATOMS: atom_id res chain seq x y z
N MET A 1 -7.08 -26.57 -36.63
CA MET A 1 -7.69 -25.97 -35.43
C MET A 1 -6.55 -25.66 -34.47
N GLU A 2 -6.22 -24.39 -34.30
CA GLU A 2 -5.24 -23.98 -33.29
C GLU A 2 -5.74 -24.38 -31.90
N PRO A 3 -4.92 -25.01 -31.06
CA PRO A 3 -5.33 -25.39 -29.72
C PRO A 3 -5.65 -24.14 -28.91
N ARG A 4 -6.86 -24.06 -28.33
CA ARG A 4 -7.20 -23.05 -27.32
C ARG A 4 -6.21 -23.19 -26.17
N ALA A 5 -5.30 -22.23 -26.04
CA ALA A 5 -4.36 -22.18 -24.92
C ALA A 5 -5.12 -22.34 -23.60
N ALA A 6 -4.63 -23.23 -22.73
CA ALA A 6 -5.20 -23.43 -21.41
C ALA A 6 -5.30 -22.08 -20.67
N LYS A 7 -6.44 -21.82 -20.03
CA LYS A 7 -6.64 -20.59 -19.27
C LYS A 7 -5.65 -20.57 -18.11
N LYS A 8 -4.69 -19.64 -18.12
CA LYS A 8 -3.76 -19.40 -17.00
C LYS A 8 -4.52 -19.10 -15.71
N GLU A 9 -3.95 -19.50 -14.59
CA GLU A 9 -4.39 -19.14 -13.25
C GLU A 9 -4.45 -17.63 -13.07
N LEU A 10 -5.37 -17.12 -12.24
CA LEU A 10 -5.60 -15.68 -12.08
C LEU A 10 -4.33 -14.92 -11.68
N HIS A 11 -3.51 -15.49 -10.79
CA HIS A 11 -2.27 -14.88 -10.30
C HIS A 11 -1.14 -14.82 -11.35
N GLN A 12 -1.30 -15.47 -12.51
CA GLN A 12 -0.32 -15.50 -13.60
C GLN A 12 -0.71 -14.62 -14.80
N ARG A 13 -1.80 -13.84 -14.67
CA ARG A 13 -2.34 -13.01 -15.74
C ARG A 13 -1.78 -11.59 -15.70
N VAL A 14 -1.67 -11.01 -16.89
CA VAL A 14 -1.50 -9.56 -17.08
C VAL A 14 -2.86 -8.97 -17.44
N PHE A 15 -3.34 -8.01 -16.65
CA PHE A 15 -4.64 -7.36 -16.88
C PHE A 15 -4.51 -6.22 -17.90
N VAL A 16 -5.60 -5.94 -18.64
CA VAL A 16 -5.60 -4.97 -19.75
C VAL A 16 -6.73 -3.96 -19.58
N ASN A 17 -6.37 -2.71 -19.26
CA ASN A 17 -7.32 -1.59 -19.21
C ASN A 17 -7.49 -0.91 -20.58
N ARG A 18 -6.41 -0.87 -21.37
CA ARG A 18 -6.37 -0.31 -22.74
C ARG A 18 -5.58 -1.26 -23.63
N SER A 19 -6.03 -1.49 -24.85
CA SER A 19 -5.36 -2.38 -25.80
C SER A 19 -3.93 -1.89 -26.09
N LEU A 20 -2.96 -2.79 -26.03
CA LEU A 20 -1.55 -2.50 -26.28
C LEU A 20 -0.94 -3.59 -27.17
N ARG A 21 -0.33 -3.20 -28.29
CA ARG A 21 0.37 -4.11 -29.21
C ARG A 21 1.85 -4.17 -28.85
N LEU A 22 2.28 -5.26 -28.23
CA LEU A 22 3.66 -5.42 -27.72
C LEU A 22 4.73 -5.35 -28.83
N GLU A 23 4.40 -5.73 -30.06
CA GLU A 23 5.30 -5.61 -31.24
C GLU A 23 5.80 -4.17 -31.50
N ASN A 24 5.02 -3.17 -31.07
CA ASN A 24 5.35 -1.75 -31.25
C ASN A 24 6.28 -1.21 -30.15
N ILE A 25 6.48 -1.95 -29.05
CA ILE A 25 7.32 -1.53 -27.94
C ILE A 25 8.78 -1.85 -28.25
N LYS A 26 9.65 -0.84 -28.21
CA LYS A 26 11.09 -0.97 -28.52
C LYS A 26 12.00 -0.88 -27.29
N CYS A 27 11.48 -0.35 -26.19
CA CYS A 27 12.22 -0.21 -24.94
C CYS A 27 11.36 -0.70 -23.77
N TYR A 28 11.99 -1.39 -22.83
CA TYR A 28 11.37 -1.84 -21.59
C TYR A 28 12.11 -1.19 -20.43
N GLY A 29 11.47 -0.21 -19.79
CA GLY A 29 12.00 0.44 -18.59
C GLY A 29 11.52 -0.27 -17.34
N PHE A 30 12.39 -0.35 -16.33
CA PHE A 30 12.07 -0.93 -15.03
C PHE A 30 12.42 0.07 -13.93
N ASP A 31 11.54 0.19 -12.95
CA ASP A 31 11.86 0.74 -11.64
C ASP A 31 12.42 -0.37 -10.73
N MET A 32 13.06 -0.01 -9.63
CA MET A 32 13.70 -0.98 -8.73
C MET A 32 12.77 -1.37 -7.57
N ASP A 33 12.48 -0.44 -6.67
CA ASP A 33 11.83 -0.73 -5.39
C ASP A 33 10.35 -1.06 -5.58
N TYR A 34 9.90 -2.16 -4.97
CA TYR A 34 8.57 -2.74 -5.17
C TYR A 34 8.20 -3.10 -6.63
N THR A 35 9.16 -3.05 -7.57
CA THR A 35 9.00 -3.48 -8.97
C THR A 35 9.88 -4.69 -9.29
N LEU A 36 11.21 -4.52 -9.30
CA LEU A 36 12.16 -5.64 -9.42
C LEU A 36 12.50 -6.22 -8.05
N ALA A 37 12.72 -5.35 -7.07
CA ALA A 37 12.99 -5.69 -5.68
C ALA A 37 11.68 -5.62 -4.87
N VAL A 38 10.95 -6.73 -4.85
CA VAL A 38 9.74 -6.84 -4.01
C VAL A 38 10.16 -7.22 -2.60
N TYR A 39 10.07 -6.28 -1.67
CA TYR A 39 10.37 -6.52 -0.27
C TYR A 39 9.35 -7.46 0.37
N LYS A 40 9.81 -8.27 1.32
CA LYS A 40 8.96 -9.22 2.04
C LYS A 40 8.10 -8.48 3.05
N SER A 41 6.80 -8.78 3.00
CA SER A 41 5.81 -8.29 3.95
C SER A 41 5.47 -9.41 4.94
N PRO A 42 5.38 -9.13 6.25
CA PRO A 42 5.39 -7.79 6.87
C PRO A 42 6.78 -7.30 7.33
N GLU A 43 7.86 -8.05 7.09
CA GLU A 43 9.15 -7.79 7.74
C GLU A 43 9.76 -6.43 7.37
N TYR A 44 9.63 -6.01 6.11
CA TYR A 44 10.18 -4.73 5.67
C TYR A 44 9.41 -3.55 6.26
N GLU A 45 8.08 -3.63 6.31
CA GLU A 45 7.23 -2.61 6.92
C GLU A 45 7.46 -2.52 8.45
N SER A 46 7.59 -3.67 9.13
CA SER A 46 7.92 -3.72 10.55
C SER A 46 9.24 -3.03 10.86
N LEU A 47 10.29 -3.30 10.07
CA LEU A 47 11.58 -2.65 10.23
C LEU A 47 11.48 -1.13 10.05
N GLY A 48 10.77 -0.67 9.01
CA GLY A 48 10.55 0.75 8.77
C GLY A 48 9.81 1.44 9.93
N PHE A 49 8.79 0.75 10.49
CA PHE A 49 8.04 1.23 11.64
C PHE A 49 8.92 1.38 12.89
N GLU A 50 9.72 0.37 13.21
CA GLU A 50 10.64 0.39 14.37
C GLU A 50 11.66 1.53 14.26
N LEU A 51 12.30 1.68 13.09
CA LEU A 51 13.28 2.74 12.86
C LEU A 51 12.65 4.14 12.98
N LEU A 52 11.44 4.33 12.46
CA LEU A 52 10.73 5.61 12.55
C LEU A 52 10.33 5.92 14.00
N ARG A 53 9.76 4.95 14.70
CA ARG A 53 9.39 5.05 16.13
C ARG A 53 10.60 5.45 16.98
N ASP A 54 11.72 4.75 16.83
CA ASP A 54 12.94 5.02 17.59
C ASP A 54 13.50 6.42 17.25
N ARG A 55 13.44 6.82 15.97
CA ARG A 55 13.83 8.16 15.56
C ARG A 55 12.94 9.23 16.19
N MET A 56 11.62 9.04 16.25
CA MET A 56 10.69 9.99 16.88
C MET A 56 11.03 10.20 18.35
N VAL A 57 11.27 9.13 19.10
CA VAL A 57 11.68 9.21 20.51
C VAL A 57 13.02 9.94 20.64
N SER A 58 13.98 9.65 19.76
CA SER A 58 15.30 10.32 19.78
C SER A 58 15.24 11.84 19.58
N VAL A 59 14.19 12.36 18.95
CA VAL A 59 14.00 13.81 18.73
C VAL A 59 13.03 14.46 19.73
N GLY A 60 12.60 13.73 20.75
CA GLY A 60 11.85 14.27 21.90
C GLY A 60 10.38 13.85 22.00
N TYR A 61 9.91 12.91 21.18
CA TYR A 61 8.57 12.33 21.39
C TYR A 61 8.54 11.44 22.65
N PRO A 62 7.36 11.18 23.23
CA PRO A 62 7.22 10.40 24.47
C PRO A 62 7.76 8.97 24.35
N HIS A 63 8.33 8.43 25.45
CA HIS A 63 8.98 7.12 25.47
C HIS A 63 7.99 5.96 25.35
N GLU A 64 6.71 6.20 25.64
CA GLU A 64 5.59 5.27 25.49
C GLU A 64 5.49 4.73 24.06
N LEU A 65 5.94 5.50 23.06
CA LEU A 65 5.97 5.06 21.66
C LEU A 65 6.80 3.78 21.48
N LEU A 66 7.85 3.55 22.29
CA LEU A 66 8.68 2.35 22.21
C LEU A 66 7.90 1.05 22.49
N GLY A 67 6.74 1.16 23.16
CA GLY A 67 5.85 0.02 23.39
C GLY A 67 5.03 -0.40 22.17
N TYR A 68 5.05 0.38 21.08
CA TYR A 68 4.28 0.06 19.88
C TYR A 68 5.02 -0.91 18.96
N THR A 69 4.23 -1.83 18.39
CA THR A 69 4.62 -2.79 17.38
C THR A 69 3.78 -2.58 16.12
N TYR A 70 4.36 -2.90 14.96
CA TYR A 70 3.63 -2.80 13.70
C TYR A 70 2.57 -3.90 13.60
N ASP A 71 1.35 -3.51 13.26
CA ASP A 71 0.24 -4.42 12.96
C ASP A 71 -0.11 -4.34 11.46
N PRO A 72 0.24 -5.37 10.65
CA PRO A 72 -0.03 -5.36 9.21
C PRO A 72 -1.52 -5.50 8.88
N THR A 73 -2.39 -5.79 9.85
CA THR A 73 -3.84 -5.97 9.61
C THR A 73 -4.62 -4.66 9.60
N PHE A 74 -4.03 -3.57 10.12
CA PHE A 74 -4.68 -2.26 10.17
C PHE A 74 -4.53 -1.45 8.87
N PRO A 75 -3.31 -1.16 8.36
CA PRO A 75 -3.17 -0.26 7.23
C PRO A 75 -3.58 -0.94 5.91
N THR A 76 -4.30 -0.19 5.07
CA THR A 76 -4.51 -0.52 3.67
C THR A 76 -3.90 0.58 2.81
N ARG A 77 -3.23 0.22 1.71
CA ARG A 77 -2.64 1.20 0.79
C ARG A 77 -3.72 2.09 0.14
N GLY A 78 -3.43 3.39 0.01
CA GLY A 78 -4.30 4.35 -0.68
C GLY A 78 -5.24 5.16 0.22
N LEU A 79 -5.00 5.17 1.53
CA LEU A 79 -5.70 6.05 2.46
C LEU A 79 -5.21 7.50 2.34
N VAL A 80 -6.08 8.44 2.69
CA VAL A 80 -5.77 9.87 2.81
C VAL A 80 -5.66 10.21 4.29
N TYR A 81 -4.59 10.90 4.68
CA TYR A 81 -4.45 11.46 6.02
C TYR A 81 -4.94 12.90 6.03
N ASP A 82 -5.98 13.16 6.81
CA ASP A 82 -6.49 14.50 7.06
C ASP A 82 -5.67 15.15 8.18
N THR A 83 -4.80 16.09 7.82
CA THR A 83 -3.94 16.80 8.77
C THR A 83 -4.71 17.79 9.66
N THR A 84 -5.94 18.16 9.31
CA THR A 84 -6.74 19.11 10.08
C THR A 84 -7.38 18.44 11.28
N TYR A 85 -7.95 17.25 11.07
CA TYR A 85 -8.69 16.50 12.10
C TYR A 85 -7.98 15.23 12.57
N GLY A 86 -6.86 14.86 11.96
CA GLY A 86 -6.06 13.68 12.33
C GLY A 86 -6.71 12.35 11.92
N ASN A 87 -7.53 12.34 10.87
CA ASN A 87 -8.29 11.16 10.45
C ASN A 87 -7.58 10.40 9.31
N LEU A 88 -7.73 9.07 9.31
CA LEU A 88 -7.43 8.24 8.14
C LEU A 88 -8.73 8.00 7.36
N LEU A 89 -8.72 8.38 6.08
CA LEU A 89 -9.89 8.34 5.22
C LEU A 89 -9.67 7.36 4.06
N LYS A 90 -10.66 6.50 3.82
CA LYS A 90 -10.80 5.80 2.55
C LYS A 90 -11.82 6.55 1.73
N ILE A 91 -11.43 7.01 0.54
CA ILE A 91 -12.29 7.81 -0.34
C ILE A 91 -12.48 7.13 -1.69
N ASP A 92 -13.58 7.45 -2.38
CA ASP A 92 -13.77 7.11 -3.78
C ASP A 92 -13.10 8.13 -4.72
N SER A 93 -13.23 7.92 -6.04
CA SER A 93 -12.67 8.82 -7.06
C SER A 93 -13.29 10.22 -7.09
N ASN A 94 -14.46 10.40 -6.47
CA ASN A 94 -15.18 11.67 -6.39
C ASN A 94 -14.89 12.40 -5.05
N GLY A 95 -14.10 11.80 -4.16
CA GLY A 95 -13.78 12.36 -2.85
C GLY A 95 -14.81 12.05 -1.76
N ASN A 96 -15.78 11.16 -2.01
CA ASN A 96 -16.73 10.75 -0.98
C ASN A 96 -16.06 9.83 0.03
N ILE A 97 -16.36 10.01 1.31
CA ILE A 97 -15.82 9.19 2.40
C ILE A 97 -16.52 7.82 2.39
N LEU A 98 -15.73 6.76 2.19
CA LEU A 98 -16.15 5.36 2.31
C LEU A 98 -15.87 4.80 3.71
N LEU A 99 -14.81 5.30 4.35
CA LEU A 99 -14.39 4.92 5.69
C LEU A 99 -13.67 6.09 6.34
N CYS A 100 -13.88 6.31 7.63
CA CYS A 100 -13.15 7.28 8.42
C CYS A 100 -12.74 6.65 9.75
N THR A 101 -11.47 6.76 10.13
CA THR A 101 -10.99 6.40 11.46
C THR A 101 -10.26 7.57 12.12
N HIS A 102 -10.43 7.70 13.43
CA HIS A 102 -9.62 8.58 14.28
C HIS A 102 -8.81 7.70 15.23
N GLY A 103 -7.49 7.64 15.01
CA GLY A 103 -6.68 6.55 15.58
C GLY A 103 -7.23 5.19 15.13
N PHE A 104 -7.60 4.33 16.09
CA PHE A 104 -8.19 3.01 15.84
C PHE A 104 -9.72 2.99 15.93
N GLU A 105 -10.36 4.13 16.23
CA GLU A 105 -11.82 4.21 16.32
C GLU A 105 -12.44 4.47 14.95
N TYR A 106 -13.40 3.62 14.58
CA TYR A 106 -14.17 3.78 13.36
C TYR A 106 -15.31 4.77 13.58
N LEU A 107 -15.28 5.90 12.87
CA LEU A 107 -16.33 6.91 12.95
C LEU A 107 -17.51 6.46 12.08
N ARG A 108 -18.71 6.43 12.67
CA ARG A 108 -19.95 6.18 11.95
C ARG A 108 -20.62 7.53 11.64
N GLY A 109 -21.06 7.69 10.40
CA GLY A 109 -21.98 8.76 9.98
C GLY A 109 -23.43 8.37 10.21
#